data_AF-A0A1L4D0V4-F1
#
_entry.id   AF-A0A1L4D0V4-F1
#
_cell.length_a   1.000
_cell.length_b   1.000
_cell.length_c   1.000
_cell.angle_alpha   90.00
_cell.angle_beta   90.00
_cell.angle_gamma   90.00
#
_symmetry.space_group_name_H-M   'P 1'
#
loop_
_entity.id
_entity.type
_entity.pdbx_description
1 polymer ?
#
loop_
_entity_poly.entity_id
_entity_poly.type
_entity_poly.pdbx_seq_one_letter_code
_entity_poly.pdbx_strand_id
1 'polypeptide(L)'
;MKSNAEIFKEAQKLGNINKNILDKFKVDNEIIWPDYQTNQEALKELDNISGTEYLEQYARDVEPWFIEILNKAYSTLMGPDMSEISSIVFLQTFPTDFSSEETFTIYESLDEKYYIKGGNIKLIETLKEKIPHKIKLNIGHKLIRISDRITYFLLTFITPFGKKEVKAKKVVMAIPLGALRRIDGFDKLNLNPIKMKNINQFGFGTNGKLILNFNNRFWLNNTSERFAANELGGCFWDSTLEQDGKSGALNTWFGGHFGKKVDKDLIQKTLEFYNKVWPESQQYYTN
;
A
#
# COMPACT_ATOMS: atom_id res chain seq x y z
N MET A 1 0.50 4.51 -25.49
CA MET A 1 1.03 3.63 -24.43
C MET A 1 2.50 3.39 -24.73
N LYS A 2 3.35 3.34 -23.70
CA LYS A 2 4.78 3.03 -23.83
C LYS A 2 4.96 1.52 -23.87
N SER A 3 5.94 1.02 -24.63
CA SER A 3 6.22 -0.42 -24.68
C SER A 3 6.94 -0.91 -23.43
N ASN A 4 6.91 -2.21 -23.14
CA ASN A 4 7.67 -2.82 -22.05
C ASN A 4 9.18 -2.53 -22.18
N ALA A 5 9.71 -2.58 -23.39
CA ALA A 5 11.10 -2.22 -23.67
C ALA A 5 11.43 -0.75 -23.34
N GLU A 6 10.53 0.20 -23.64
CA GLU A 6 10.72 1.61 -23.25
C GLU A 6 10.72 1.78 -21.72
N ILE A 7 9.79 1.10 -21.03
CA ILE A 7 9.68 1.13 -19.56
C ILE A 7 10.93 0.50 -18.92
N PHE A 8 11.34 -0.68 -19.39
CA PHE A 8 12.51 -1.40 -18.89
C PHE A 8 13.80 -0.58 -19.05
N LYS A 9 13.97 0.09 -20.19
CA LYS A 9 15.13 0.96 -20.44
C LYS A 9 15.23 2.10 -19.42
N GLU A 10 14.14 2.81 -19.16
CA GLU A 10 14.14 3.91 -18.17
C GLU A 10 14.30 3.38 -16.74
N ALA A 11 13.69 2.23 -16.42
CA ALA A 11 13.86 1.57 -15.14
C ALA A 11 15.32 1.17 -14.89
N GLN A 12 16.02 0.63 -15.91
CA GLN A 12 17.43 0.26 -15.81
C GLN A 12 18.34 1.47 -15.60
N LYS A 13 18.07 2.62 -16.25
CA LYS A 13 18.80 3.87 -15.99
C LYS A 13 18.68 4.27 -14.51
N LEU A 14 17.45 4.30 -14.00
CA LEU A 14 17.19 4.65 -12.60
C LEU A 14 17.80 3.62 -11.64
N GLY A 15 17.73 2.33 -11.95
CA GLY A 15 18.37 1.27 -11.20
C GLY A 15 19.88 1.45 -11.06
N ASN A 16 20.56 1.84 -12.14
CA ASN A 16 21.99 2.15 -12.12
C ASN A 16 22.31 3.38 -11.24
N ILE A 17 21.49 4.43 -11.31
CA ILE A 17 21.61 5.62 -10.45
C ILE A 17 21.45 5.22 -8.97
N ASN A 18 20.39 4.48 -8.64
CA ASN A 18 20.10 4.01 -7.29
C ASN A 18 21.25 3.13 -6.78
N LYS A 19 21.75 2.20 -7.61
CA LYS A 19 22.90 1.34 -7.27
C LYS A 19 24.14 2.15 -6.92
N ASN A 20 24.51 3.13 -7.73
CA ASN A 20 25.68 3.99 -7.48
C ASN A 20 25.58 4.77 -6.16
N ILE A 21 24.35 5.15 -5.77
CA ILE A 21 24.09 5.81 -4.49
C ILE A 21 24.18 4.80 -3.34
N LEU A 22 23.51 3.65 -3.49
CA LEU A 22 23.36 2.63 -2.45
C LEU A 22 24.64 1.81 -2.19
N ASP A 23 25.53 1.68 -3.17
CA ASP A 23 26.80 0.96 -3.04
C ASP A 23 27.70 1.56 -1.94
N LYS A 24 27.51 2.84 -1.60
CA LYS A 24 28.22 3.52 -0.49
C LYS A 24 27.81 3.02 0.89
N PHE A 25 26.68 2.31 0.97
CA PHE A 25 26.08 1.83 2.23
C PHE A 25 26.09 0.30 2.33
N LYS A 26 26.84 -0.38 1.45
CA LYS A 26 26.97 -1.83 1.47
C LYS A 26 28.00 -2.31 2.48
N VAL A 27 27.65 -3.37 3.19
CA VAL A 27 28.57 -4.20 3.97
C VAL A 27 28.32 -5.65 3.54
N ASP A 28 29.38 -6.39 3.20
CA ASP A 28 29.28 -7.78 2.74
C ASP A 28 28.27 -8.00 1.60
N ASN A 29 28.23 -7.07 0.64
CA ASN A 29 27.31 -7.02 -0.51
C ASN A 29 25.83 -6.74 -0.19
N GLU A 30 25.47 -6.50 1.07
CA GLU A 30 24.11 -6.13 1.48
C GLU A 30 24.01 -4.66 1.85
N ILE A 31 22.91 -4.01 1.46
CA ILE A 31 22.64 -2.63 1.88
C ILE A 31 22.23 -2.66 3.35
N ILE A 32 22.96 -1.92 4.19
CA ILE A 32 22.62 -1.80 5.61
C ILE A 32 21.67 -0.62 5.80
N TRP A 33 20.37 -0.91 5.68
CA TRP A 33 19.30 0.05 5.97
C TRP A 33 19.35 0.51 7.44
N PRO A 34 18.94 1.75 7.74
CA PRO A 34 19.05 2.28 9.09
C PRO A 34 18.06 1.55 9.99
N ASP A 35 18.50 1.22 11.19
CA ASP A 35 17.66 0.63 12.22
C ASP A 35 17.73 1.43 13.53
N TYR A 36 17.15 0.88 14.60
CA TYR A 36 17.15 1.55 15.90
C TYR A 36 18.57 1.70 16.50
N GLN A 37 19.55 0.90 16.06
CA GLN A 37 20.87 0.77 16.68
C GLN A 37 22.01 1.29 15.80
N THR A 38 21.84 1.35 14.47
CA THR A 38 22.91 1.56 13.50
C THR A 38 22.51 2.53 12.37
N ASN A 39 23.52 3.12 11.73
CA ASN A 39 23.42 3.81 10.43
C ASN A 39 22.42 4.97 10.29
N GLN A 40 21.94 5.55 11.38
CA GLN A 40 21.03 6.70 11.34
C GLN A 40 21.62 7.91 10.61
N GLU A 41 22.92 8.18 10.76
CA GLU A 41 23.54 9.35 10.12
C GLU A 41 23.91 9.08 8.65
N ALA A 42 24.24 7.84 8.30
CA ALA A 42 24.72 7.49 6.96
C ALA A 42 23.66 7.75 5.87
N LEU A 43 22.39 7.44 6.18
CA LEU A 43 21.27 7.57 5.24
C LEU A 43 20.37 8.77 5.55
N LYS A 44 20.76 9.64 6.49
CA LYS A 44 19.96 10.77 6.96
C LYS A 44 19.61 11.76 5.86
N GLU A 45 20.54 12.01 4.93
CA GLU A 45 20.27 12.90 3.80
C GLU A 45 19.14 12.34 2.92
N LEU A 46 19.12 11.02 2.67
CA LEU A 46 18.07 10.35 1.93
C LEU A 46 16.76 10.28 2.74
N ASP A 47 16.82 10.08 4.06
CA ASP A 47 15.62 10.04 4.90
C ASP A 47 14.93 11.40 5.05
N ASN A 48 15.70 12.49 4.90
CA ASN A 48 15.20 13.86 5.02
C ASN A 48 14.59 14.43 3.74
N ILE A 49 14.71 13.72 2.61
CA ILE A 49 14.09 14.11 1.35
C ILE A 49 12.98 13.13 0.98
N SER A 50 11.96 13.64 0.32
CA SER A 50 10.87 12.85 -0.22
C SER A 50 11.31 12.02 -1.42
N GLY A 51 10.51 11.02 -1.80
CA GLY A 51 10.69 10.29 -3.05
C GLY A 51 10.67 11.21 -4.28
N THR A 52 9.83 12.24 -4.27
CA THR A 52 9.78 13.25 -5.35
C THR A 52 11.07 14.07 -5.41
N GLU A 53 11.53 14.63 -4.30
CA GLU A 53 12.78 15.41 -4.24
C GLU A 53 13.99 14.56 -4.64
N TYR A 54 14.01 13.29 -4.25
CA TYR A 54 15.04 12.34 -4.68
C TYR A 54 15.10 12.19 -6.20
N LEU A 55 13.95 11.96 -6.85
CA LEU A 55 13.89 11.80 -8.30
C LEU A 55 14.31 13.10 -9.02
N GLU A 56 13.89 14.26 -8.54
CA GLU A 56 14.31 15.57 -9.09
C GLU A 56 15.83 15.79 -8.96
N GLN A 57 16.43 15.36 -7.84
CA GLN A 57 17.84 15.55 -7.59
C GLN A 57 18.73 14.59 -8.40
N TYR A 58 18.36 13.30 -8.44
CA TYR A 58 19.25 12.23 -8.93
C TYR A 58 18.83 11.62 -10.28
N ALA A 59 17.56 11.68 -10.67
CA ALA A 59 17.05 10.99 -11.86
C ALA A 59 16.98 11.88 -13.12
N ARG A 60 17.93 12.82 -13.30
CA ARG A 60 17.90 13.81 -14.39
C ARG A 60 17.97 13.21 -15.80
N ASP A 61 18.58 12.03 -15.94
CA ASP A 61 18.73 11.32 -17.22
C ASP A 61 17.57 10.35 -17.52
N VAL A 62 16.55 10.34 -16.64
CA VAL A 62 15.35 9.52 -16.74
C VAL A 62 14.22 10.36 -17.34
N GLU A 63 13.49 9.78 -18.28
CA GLU A 63 12.44 10.51 -19.00
C GLU A 63 11.28 10.94 -18.07
N PRO A 64 10.74 12.17 -18.22
CA PRO A 64 9.66 12.68 -17.35
C PRO A 64 8.40 11.81 -17.30
N TRP A 65 8.03 11.19 -18.42
CA TRP A 65 6.87 10.30 -18.48
C TRP A 65 7.03 9.06 -17.60
N PHE A 66 8.27 8.57 -17.42
CA PHE A 66 8.54 7.42 -16.57
C PHE A 66 8.49 7.82 -15.09
N ILE A 67 9.00 9.01 -14.75
CA ILE A 67 8.85 9.61 -13.41
C ILE A 67 7.37 9.75 -13.04
N GLU A 68 6.51 10.16 -13.97
CA GLU A 68 5.06 10.23 -13.75
C GLU A 68 4.44 8.85 -13.47
N ILE A 69 4.86 7.81 -14.20
CA ILE A 69 4.42 6.43 -13.96
C ILE A 69 4.85 5.98 -12.56
N LEU A 70 6.10 6.24 -12.15
CA LEU A 70 6.59 5.88 -10.81
C LEU A 70 5.78 6.60 -9.73
N ASN A 71 5.58 7.91 -9.85
CA ASN A 71 4.78 8.68 -8.90
C ASN A 71 3.41 8.02 -8.69
N LYS A 72 2.73 7.59 -9.76
CA LYS A 72 1.42 6.93 -9.67
C LYS A 72 1.48 5.52 -9.10
N ALA A 73 2.42 4.71 -9.57
CA ALA A 73 2.60 3.33 -9.15
C ALA A 73 2.92 3.25 -7.65
N TYR A 74 3.94 4.00 -7.20
CA TYR A 74 4.37 4.01 -5.80
C TYR A 74 3.36 4.69 -4.88
N SER A 75 2.65 5.72 -5.33
CA SER A 75 1.55 6.29 -4.53
C SER A 75 0.42 5.28 -4.34
N THR A 76 0.12 4.48 -5.37
CA THR A 76 -0.89 3.41 -5.29
C THR A 76 -0.44 2.28 -4.37
N LEU A 77 0.84 1.92 -4.40
CA LEU A 77 1.41 0.90 -3.54
C LEU A 77 1.48 1.34 -2.07
N MET A 78 2.02 2.53 -1.81
CA MET A 78 2.30 3.03 -0.46
C MET A 78 1.09 3.69 0.19
N GLY A 79 0.22 4.29 -0.63
CA GLY A 79 -0.97 5.01 -0.23
C GLY A 79 -0.86 6.54 -0.18
N PRO A 80 0.21 7.20 0.30
CA PRO A 80 0.39 8.64 0.16
C PRO A 80 1.15 8.97 -1.14
N ASP A 81 1.25 10.26 -1.51
CA ASP A 81 2.03 10.64 -2.69
C ASP A 81 3.55 10.47 -2.46
N MET A 82 4.33 10.31 -3.54
CA MET A 82 5.79 10.22 -3.42
C MET A 82 6.45 11.44 -2.77
N SER A 83 5.78 12.60 -2.78
CA SER A 83 6.19 13.82 -2.08
C SER A 83 6.00 13.75 -0.56
N GLU A 84 5.29 12.73 -0.06
CA GLU A 84 4.96 12.53 1.36
C GLU A 84 5.66 11.30 1.96
N ILE A 85 6.41 10.53 1.17
CA ILE A 85 7.21 9.38 1.64
C ILE A 85 8.69 9.74 1.62
N SER A 86 9.42 9.28 2.65
CA SER A 86 10.88 9.31 2.66
C SER A 86 11.43 8.58 1.43
N SER A 87 12.50 9.12 0.82
CA SER A 87 13.13 8.50 -0.35
C SER A 87 13.69 7.10 -0.03
N ILE A 88 14.01 6.81 1.24
CA ILE A 88 14.42 5.47 1.68
C ILE A 88 13.32 4.45 1.40
N VAL A 89 12.05 4.78 1.64
CA VAL A 89 10.93 3.87 1.38
C VAL A 89 10.83 3.53 -0.10
N PHE A 90 11.03 4.53 -0.98
CA PHE A 90 11.09 4.32 -2.42
C PHE A 90 12.28 3.44 -2.80
N LEU A 91 13.49 3.74 -2.30
CA LEU A 91 14.71 2.99 -2.61
C LEU A 91 14.67 1.52 -2.13
N GLN A 92 13.97 1.25 -1.03
CA GLN A 92 13.76 -0.11 -0.52
C GLN A 92 12.81 -0.96 -1.38
N THR A 93 12.00 -0.31 -2.22
CA THR A 93 10.91 -0.97 -2.95
C THR A 93 11.03 -0.82 -4.47
N PHE A 94 12.02 -0.04 -4.92
CA PHE A 94 12.39 0.03 -6.32
C PHE A 94 13.14 -1.21 -6.75
N PRO A 95 12.78 -1.82 -7.90
CA PRO A 95 13.42 -3.03 -8.41
C PRO A 95 14.94 -2.95 -8.42
N THR A 96 15.58 -4.04 -8.03
CA THR A 96 17.04 -4.17 -8.06
C THR A 96 17.54 -5.14 -9.13
N ASP A 97 16.68 -6.04 -9.63
CA ASP A 97 16.99 -6.95 -10.73
C ASP A 97 16.60 -6.37 -12.10
N PHE A 98 17.61 -6.08 -12.91
CA PHE A 98 17.50 -5.63 -14.30
C PHE A 98 18.21 -6.58 -15.26
N SER A 99 18.32 -7.86 -14.91
CA SER A 99 19.01 -8.88 -15.71
C SER A 99 18.30 -9.19 -17.04
N SER A 100 16.97 -9.03 -17.10
CA SER A 100 16.19 -9.18 -18.32
C SER A 100 14.90 -8.35 -18.31
N GLU A 101 14.40 -7.99 -19.49
CA GLU A 101 13.09 -7.36 -19.65
C GLU A 101 11.96 -8.31 -19.23
N GLU A 102 12.12 -9.62 -19.47
CA GLU A 102 11.10 -10.64 -19.20
C GLU A 102 10.82 -10.84 -17.70
N THR A 103 11.83 -10.63 -16.85
CA THR A 103 11.73 -10.79 -15.39
C THR A 103 11.43 -9.47 -14.68
N PHE A 104 11.47 -8.34 -15.38
CA PHE A 104 11.27 -7.03 -14.80
C PHE A 104 9.81 -6.78 -14.41
N THR A 105 9.63 -6.22 -13.21
CA THR A 105 8.37 -5.69 -12.72
C THR A 105 8.64 -4.37 -12.03
N ILE A 106 7.75 -3.40 -12.17
CA ILE A 106 7.86 -2.10 -11.47
C ILE A 106 7.66 -2.24 -9.95
N TYR A 107 7.07 -3.36 -9.51
CA TYR A 107 6.95 -3.71 -8.10
C TYR A 107 7.81 -4.94 -7.81
N GLU A 108 8.89 -4.76 -7.08
CA GLU A 108 9.65 -5.88 -6.56
C GLU A 108 8.88 -6.53 -5.38
N SER A 109 8.95 -7.85 -5.24
CA SER A 109 8.49 -8.62 -4.06
C SER A 109 6.99 -8.72 -3.74
N LEU A 110 6.08 -8.29 -4.63
CA LEU A 110 4.64 -8.52 -4.44
C LEU A 110 4.23 -9.95 -4.82
N ASP A 111 4.05 -10.83 -3.83
CA ASP A 111 3.42 -12.15 -4.02
C ASP A 111 1.88 -12.04 -3.93
N GLU A 112 1.26 -11.69 -5.06
CA GLU A 112 -0.21 -11.56 -5.19
C GLU A 112 -0.85 -12.76 -5.91
N LYS A 113 -0.17 -13.91 -5.91
CA LYS A 113 -0.57 -15.07 -6.72
C LYS A 113 -1.82 -15.79 -6.21
N TYR A 114 -2.09 -15.75 -4.91
CA TYR A 114 -3.09 -16.62 -4.28
C TYR A 114 -4.30 -15.87 -3.73
N TYR A 115 -5.46 -16.50 -3.84
CA TYR A 115 -6.73 -16.02 -3.28
C TYR A 115 -7.37 -17.05 -2.38
N ILE A 116 -8.10 -16.57 -1.36
CA ILE A 116 -8.99 -17.41 -0.58
C ILE A 116 -10.31 -17.56 -1.35
N LYS A 117 -10.65 -18.79 -1.74
CA LYS A 117 -11.95 -19.10 -2.35
C LYS A 117 -13.08 -18.64 -1.41
N GLY A 118 -13.98 -17.78 -1.92
CA GLY A 118 -15.03 -17.14 -1.13
C GLY A 118 -14.64 -15.82 -0.46
N GLY A 119 -13.42 -15.32 -0.72
CA GLY A 119 -12.92 -14.02 -0.28
C GLY A 119 -12.17 -14.04 1.05
N ASN A 120 -11.33 -13.02 1.26
CA ASN A 120 -10.44 -12.92 2.44
C ASN A 120 -11.18 -12.89 3.78
N ILE A 121 -12.48 -12.53 3.78
CA ILE A 121 -13.32 -12.55 4.99
C ILE A 121 -13.44 -13.96 5.58
N LYS A 122 -13.35 -15.02 4.76
CA LYS A 122 -13.41 -16.41 5.23
C LYS A 122 -12.33 -16.76 6.23
N LEU A 123 -11.14 -16.16 6.10
CA LEU A 123 -10.07 -16.35 7.08
C LEU A 123 -10.50 -15.84 8.46
N ILE A 124 -11.07 -14.64 8.51
CA ILE A 124 -11.51 -14.00 9.77
C ILE A 124 -12.71 -14.76 10.37
N GLU A 125 -13.66 -15.17 9.53
CA GLU A 125 -14.80 -16.00 9.95
C GLU A 125 -14.34 -17.32 10.57
N THR A 126 -13.44 -18.03 9.87
CA THR A 126 -12.90 -19.32 10.32
C THR A 126 -12.12 -19.16 11.63
N LEU A 127 -11.28 -18.12 11.74
CA LEU A 127 -10.55 -17.83 12.98
C LEU A 127 -11.51 -17.57 14.13
N LYS A 128 -12.58 -16.80 13.90
CA LYS A 128 -13.61 -16.52 14.91
C LYS A 128 -14.28 -17.80 15.42
N GLU A 129 -14.57 -18.76 14.55
CA GLU A 129 -15.16 -20.05 14.93
C GLU A 129 -14.20 -20.91 15.76
N LYS A 130 -12.90 -20.80 15.54
CA LYS A 130 -11.87 -21.55 16.28
C LYS A 130 -11.47 -20.90 17.60
N ILE A 131 -11.90 -19.66 17.88
CA ILE A 131 -11.62 -19.00 19.15
C ILE A 131 -12.33 -19.77 20.29
N PRO A 132 -11.60 -20.28 21.30
CA PRO A 132 -12.20 -21.02 22.41
C PRO A 132 -13.30 -20.22 23.09
N HIS A 133 -14.43 -20.87 23.44
CA HIS A 133 -15.60 -20.21 24.04
C HIS A 133 -15.30 -19.41 25.33
N LYS A 134 -14.20 -19.73 26.02
CA LYS A 134 -13.71 -18.98 27.19
C LYS A 134 -13.21 -17.57 26.85
N ILE A 135 -12.92 -17.28 25.57
CA ILE A 135 -12.48 -15.96 25.11
C ILE A 135 -13.70 -15.14 24.73
N LYS A 136 -13.90 -14.03 25.43
CA LYS A 136 -15.02 -13.12 25.19
C LYS A 136 -14.70 -12.14 24.06
N LEU A 137 -15.39 -12.27 22.94
CA LEU A 137 -15.36 -11.31 21.83
C LEU A 137 -16.44 -10.25 22.02
N ASN A 138 -16.06 -8.98 21.94
CA ASN A 138 -16.97 -7.84 22.13
C ASN A 138 -16.95 -6.95 20.88
N ILE A 139 -17.88 -7.17 19.96
CA ILE A 139 -18.04 -6.35 18.74
C ILE A 139 -18.72 -5.01 19.08
N GLY A 140 -18.47 -3.97 18.29
CA GLY A 140 -19.03 -2.63 18.53
C GLY A 140 -18.44 -1.91 19.76
N HIS A 141 -17.33 -2.41 20.31
CA HIS A 141 -16.65 -1.80 21.45
C HIS A 141 -15.46 -0.97 20.95
N LYS A 142 -15.64 0.34 20.83
CA LYS A 142 -14.58 1.27 20.42
C LYS A 142 -13.82 1.76 21.65
N LEU A 143 -12.54 1.43 21.77
CA LEU A 143 -11.67 1.97 22.82
C LEU A 143 -11.47 3.47 22.60
N ILE A 144 -11.75 4.27 23.64
CA ILE A 144 -11.62 5.74 23.57
C ILE A 144 -10.63 6.31 24.61
N ARG A 145 -10.33 5.56 25.67
CA ARG A 145 -9.40 5.98 26.72
C ARG A 145 -8.67 4.80 27.32
N ILE A 146 -7.41 5.00 27.65
CA ILE A 146 -6.60 4.09 28.45
C ILE A 146 -5.97 4.85 29.61
N SER A 147 -5.91 4.23 30.79
CA SER A 147 -5.22 4.77 31.95
C SER A 147 -4.42 3.68 32.63
N ASP A 148 -3.14 3.94 32.85
CA ASP A 148 -2.28 3.10 33.67
C ASP A 148 -2.60 3.34 35.16
N ARG A 149 -2.95 2.27 35.89
CA ARG A 149 -3.24 2.26 37.32
C ARG A 149 -2.19 1.48 38.10
N ILE A 150 -0.99 1.32 37.56
CA ILE A 150 0.19 0.63 38.13
C ILE A 150 0.01 -0.90 38.19
N THR A 151 -1.11 -1.38 38.74
CA THR A 151 -1.41 -2.83 38.88
C THR A 151 -2.28 -3.37 37.74
N TYR A 152 -2.93 -2.48 36.99
CA TYR A 152 -3.74 -2.80 35.81
C TYR A 152 -3.91 -1.56 34.93
N PHE A 153 -4.35 -1.78 33.68
CA PHE A 153 -4.85 -0.75 32.79
C PHE A 153 -6.38 -0.66 32.88
N LEU A 154 -6.89 0.56 33.01
CA LEU A 154 -8.31 0.85 32.87
C LEU A 154 -8.59 1.27 31.43
N LEU A 155 -9.39 0.46 30.74
CA LEU A 155 -9.82 0.69 29.36
C LEU A 155 -11.26 1.21 29.37
N THR A 156 -11.52 2.35 28.74
CA THR A 156 -12.88 2.87 28.57
C THR A 156 -13.31 2.72 27.11
N PHE A 157 -14.41 2.00 26.90
CA PHE A 157 -15.01 1.76 25.59
C PHE A 157 -16.31 2.53 25.43
N ILE A 158 -16.58 3.00 24.23
CA ILE A 158 -17.94 3.29 23.76
C ILE A 158 -18.51 1.99 23.18
N THR A 159 -19.73 1.66 23.59
CA THR A 159 -20.46 0.46 23.16
C THR A 159 -21.87 0.83 22.72
N PRO A 160 -22.64 -0.07 22.08
CA PRO A 160 -24.04 0.19 21.73
C PRO A 160 -24.94 0.54 22.94
N PHE A 161 -24.52 0.17 24.16
CA PHE A 161 -25.26 0.38 25.40
C PHE A 161 -24.66 1.49 26.28
N GLY A 162 -23.78 2.32 25.71
CA GLY A 162 -23.10 3.41 26.43
C GLY A 162 -21.64 3.09 26.78
N LYS A 163 -21.10 3.83 27.74
CA LYS A 163 -19.69 3.69 28.16
C LYS A 163 -19.50 2.45 29.03
N LYS A 164 -18.40 1.73 28.80
CA LYS A 164 -18.03 0.55 29.57
C LYS A 164 -16.56 0.60 29.95
N GLU A 165 -16.27 0.32 31.22
CA GLU A 165 -14.90 0.20 31.71
C GLU A 165 -14.48 -1.26 31.86
N VAL A 166 -13.24 -1.56 31.48
CA VAL A 166 -12.64 -2.88 31.57
C VAL A 166 -11.27 -2.75 32.21
N LYS A 167 -11.01 -3.56 33.24
CA LYS A 167 -9.69 -3.65 33.89
C LYS A 167 -8.90 -4.81 33.27
N ALA A 168 -7.65 -4.57 32.90
CA ALA A 168 -6.78 -5.60 32.34
C ALA A 168 -5.34 -5.46 32.86
N LYS A 169 -4.71 -6.56 33.29
CA LYS A 169 -3.30 -6.54 33.73
C LYS A 169 -2.31 -6.37 32.57
N LYS A 170 -2.71 -6.82 31.37
CA LYS A 170 -1.93 -6.73 30.14
C LYS A 170 -2.87 -6.34 29.00
N VAL A 171 -2.38 -5.53 28.08
CA VAL A 171 -3.14 -5.05 26.92
C VAL A 171 -2.27 -5.22 25.68
N VAL A 172 -2.83 -5.87 24.66
CA VAL A 172 -2.21 -5.97 23.32
C VAL A 172 -3.00 -5.06 22.39
N MET A 173 -2.35 -4.04 21.86
CA MET A 173 -2.95 -3.07 20.95
C MET A 173 -2.66 -3.47 19.51
N ALA A 174 -3.56 -4.23 18.90
CA ALA A 174 -3.45 -4.67 17.51
C ALA A 174 -4.23 -3.73 16.56
N ILE A 175 -3.95 -2.42 16.66
CA ILE A 175 -4.56 -1.38 15.83
C ILE A 175 -3.48 -0.46 15.22
N PRO A 176 -3.76 0.22 14.10
CA PRO A 176 -2.78 1.08 13.45
C PRO A 176 -2.25 2.20 14.37
N LEU A 177 -1.01 2.63 14.16
CA LEU A 177 -0.35 3.65 14.99
C LEU A 177 -1.16 4.97 15.05
N GLY A 178 -1.67 5.42 13.91
CA GLY A 178 -2.54 6.62 13.84
C GLY A 178 -3.85 6.47 14.63
N ALA A 179 -4.34 5.25 14.86
CA ALA A 179 -5.50 5.02 15.71
C ALA A 179 -5.17 5.12 17.21
N LEU A 180 -3.94 4.76 17.60
CA LEU A 180 -3.47 4.89 18.98
C LEU A 180 -3.47 6.35 19.45
N ARG A 181 -3.10 7.29 18.56
CA ARG A 181 -3.11 8.75 18.82
C ARG A 181 -4.47 9.29 19.26
N ARG A 182 -5.56 8.62 18.86
CA ARG A 182 -6.94 9.05 19.12
C ARG A 182 -7.49 8.53 20.45
N ILE A 183 -6.72 7.74 21.19
CA ILE A 183 -7.12 7.19 22.48
C ILE A 183 -6.62 8.13 23.57
N ASP A 184 -7.54 8.68 24.35
CA ASP A 184 -7.21 9.56 25.48
C ASP A 184 -6.32 8.81 26.49
N GLY A 185 -5.28 9.48 26.97
CA GLY A 185 -4.30 8.96 27.91
C GLY A 185 -3.29 7.96 27.33
N PHE A 186 -3.31 7.70 26.03
CA PHE A 186 -2.33 6.82 25.39
C PHE A 186 -0.91 7.40 25.41
N ASP A 187 -0.79 8.71 25.23
CA ASP A 187 0.45 9.50 25.33
C ASP A 187 1.05 9.54 26.75
N LYS A 188 0.23 9.25 27.77
CA LYS A 188 0.64 9.17 29.18
C LYS A 188 1.14 7.79 29.58
N LEU A 189 1.09 6.81 28.68
CA LEU A 189 1.76 5.54 28.89
C LEU A 189 3.26 5.79 28.82
N ASN A 190 4.03 5.28 29.79
CA ASN A 190 5.49 5.43 29.86
C ASN A 190 6.21 4.57 28.80
N LEU A 191 5.86 4.78 27.53
CA LEU A 191 6.46 4.12 26.37
C LEU A 191 7.79 4.79 26.03
N ASN A 192 8.70 4.01 25.42
CA ASN A 192 9.97 4.53 24.93
C ASN A 192 9.74 5.78 24.02
N PRO A 193 10.48 6.89 24.19
CA PRO A 193 10.30 8.11 23.41
C PRO A 193 10.37 7.93 21.89
N ILE A 194 11.21 7.03 21.39
CA ILE A 194 11.32 6.72 19.96
C ILE A 194 10.06 6.00 19.47
N LYS A 195 9.49 5.10 20.29
CA LYS A 195 8.20 4.48 19.98
C LYS A 195 7.08 5.53 19.91
N MET A 196 7.08 6.48 20.84
CA MET A 196 6.12 7.60 20.82
C MET A 196 6.32 8.51 19.62
N LYS A 197 7.57 8.81 19.23
CA LYS A 197 7.88 9.54 18.00
C LYS A 197 7.31 8.82 16.77
N ASN A 198 7.55 7.52 16.62
CA ASN A 198 6.99 6.72 15.51
C ASN A 198 5.46 6.73 15.55
N ILE A 199 4.87 6.50 16.72
CA ILE A 199 3.42 6.58 16.89
C ILE A 199 2.90 7.91 16.44
N ASN A 200 3.56 9.04 16.71
CA ASN A 200 3.10 10.39 16.38
C ASN A 200 3.37 10.80 14.93
N GLN A 201 4.40 10.26 14.28
CA GLN A 201 4.84 10.71 12.96
C GLN A 201 4.41 9.81 11.81
N PHE A 202 4.33 8.48 11.99
CA PHE A 202 4.02 7.57 10.87
C PHE A 202 2.61 7.79 10.31
N GLY A 203 2.52 8.16 9.04
CA GLY A 203 1.25 8.37 8.35
C GLY A 203 0.43 7.09 8.17
N PHE A 204 -0.78 7.24 7.65
CA PHE A 204 -1.55 6.15 7.07
C PHE A 204 -1.80 6.50 5.61
N GLY A 205 -1.64 5.53 4.72
CA GLY A 205 -1.85 5.72 3.29
C GLY A 205 -3.30 6.08 2.96
N THR A 206 -3.50 6.72 1.81
CA THR A 206 -4.83 7.06 1.30
C THR A 206 -5.09 6.36 -0.02
N ASN A 207 -5.66 5.17 0.09
CA ASN A 207 -5.96 4.32 -1.06
C ASN A 207 -7.46 4.36 -1.40
N GLY A 208 -7.74 4.44 -2.69
CA GLY A 208 -9.05 4.22 -3.26
C GLY A 208 -9.06 2.91 -4.04
N LYS A 209 -10.19 2.18 -4.01
CA LYS A 209 -10.39 0.97 -4.79
C LYS A 209 -11.69 1.07 -5.55
N LEU A 210 -11.62 0.95 -6.87
CA LEU A 210 -12.78 0.78 -7.73
C LEU A 210 -12.82 -0.67 -8.22
N ILE A 211 -14.01 -1.28 -8.22
CA ILE A 211 -14.21 -2.62 -8.79
C ILE A 211 -15.37 -2.51 -9.77
N LEU A 212 -15.11 -2.79 -11.05
CA LEU A 212 -16.12 -2.78 -12.09
C LEU A 212 -16.35 -4.21 -12.55
N ASN A 213 -17.63 -4.59 -12.61
CA ASN A 213 -18.06 -5.92 -13.04
C ASN A 213 -18.40 -5.91 -14.53
N PHE A 214 -18.08 -7.01 -15.19
CA PHE A 214 -18.34 -7.22 -16.61
C PHE A 214 -18.92 -8.61 -16.84
N ASN A 215 -19.82 -8.74 -17.81
CA ASN A 215 -20.37 -10.04 -18.21
C ASN A 215 -19.44 -10.85 -19.15
N ASN A 216 -18.31 -10.25 -19.55
CA ASN A 216 -17.29 -10.84 -20.41
C ASN A 216 -15.88 -10.41 -19.95
N ARG A 217 -14.91 -11.32 -19.92
CA ARG A 217 -13.49 -11.03 -19.62
C ARG A 217 -12.70 -10.64 -20.87
N PHE A 218 -13.10 -9.56 -21.52
CA PHE A 218 -12.55 -9.11 -22.82
C PHE A 218 -11.02 -8.88 -22.78
N TRP A 219 -10.48 -8.56 -21.60
CA TRP A 219 -9.06 -8.33 -21.38
C TRP A 219 -8.17 -9.58 -21.54
N LEU A 220 -8.75 -10.79 -21.48
CA LEU A 220 -8.00 -12.03 -21.68
C LEU A 220 -7.67 -12.33 -23.15
N ASN A 221 -8.35 -11.66 -24.09
CA ASN A 221 -8.25 -11.99 -25.52
C ASN A 221 -7.11 -11.26 -26.25
N ASN A 222 -6.60 -10.15 -25.72
CA ASN A 222 -5.74 -9.23 -26.49
C ASN A 222 -4.41 -8.86 -25.82
N THR A 223 -4.17 -9.21 -24.55
CA THR A 223 -2.96 -8.75 -23.84
C THR A 223 -2.49 -9.79 -22.83
N SER A 224 -1.24 -10.25 -22.93
CA SER A 224 -0.51 -10.88 -21.82
C SER A 224 -0.17 -9.88 -20.71
N GLU A 225 -0.39 -8.58 -20.97
CA GLU A 225 -0.09 -7.48 -20.06
C GLU A 225 -1.15 -7.40 -18.95
N ARG A 226 -0.74 -7.81 -17.75
CA ARG A 226 -1.57 -7.86 -16.54
C ARG A 226 -1.56 -6.53 -15.78
N PHE A 227 -1.00 -5.48 -16.38
CA PHE A 227 -0.75 -4.20 -15.76
C PHE A 227 -0.63 -3.11 -16.82
N ALA A 228 -1.50 -2.10 -16.80
CA ALA A 228 -1.18 -0.83 -17.46
C ALA A 228 -1.45 0.32 -16.49
N ALA A 229 -0.37 0.98 -16.07
CA ALA A 229 -0.47 2.29 -15.42
C ALA A 229 -0.82 3.34 -16.49
N ASN A 230 -1.80 4.19 -16.21
CA ASN A 230 -2.28 5.21 -17.15
C ASN A 230 -2.22 6.63 -16.55
N GLU A 231 -2.75 7.61 -17.30
CA GLU A 231 -2.90 9.00 -16.86
C GLU A 231 -3.75 9.17 -15.59
N LEU A 232 -4.65 8.22 -15.29
CA LEU A 232 -5.46 8.20 -14.07
C LEU A 232 -4.74 7.55 -12.87
N GLY A 233 -3.52 7.04 -13.07
CA GLY A 233 -2.73 6.36 -12.03
C GLY A 233 -3.31 5.04 -11.54
N GLY A 234 -4.27 4.47 -12.28
CA GLY A 234 -4.95 3.24 -11.91
C GLY A 234 -4.16 2.01 -12.33
N CYS A 235 -3.77 1.18 -11.36
CA CYS A 235 -3.30 -0.18 -11.61
C CYS A 235 -4.51 -1.09 -11.64
N PHE A 236 -4.79 -1.77 -12.76
CA PHE A 236 -5.94 -2.68 -12.85
C PHE A 236 -5.55 -4.14 -12.77
N TRP A 237 -6.39 -4.94 -12.11
CA TRP A 237 -6.16 -6.37 -11.91
C TRP A 237 -7.46 -7.18 -11.98
N ASP A 238 -7.41 -8.35 -12.62
CA ASP A 238 -8.53 -9.30 -12.69
C ASP A 238 -8.73 -10.01 -11.34
N SER A 239 -9.72 -9.57 -10.58
CA SER A 239 -10.04 -10.15 -9.25
C SER A 239 -10.80 -11.48 -9.35
N THR A 240 -11.10 -11.92 -10.57
CA THR A 240 -11.87 -13.12 -10.90
C THR A 240 -11.05 -14.16 -11.65
N LEU A 241 -9.74 -13.95 -11.76
CA LEU A 241 -8.83 -14.93 -12.34
C LEU A 241 -9.02 -16.29 -11.66
N GLU A 242 -9.00 -17.35 -12.46
CA GLU A 242 -9.24 -18.74 -12.02
C GLU A 242 -10.64 -19.04 -11.41
N GLN A 243 -11.57 -18.09 -11.44
CA GLN A 243 -12.98 -18.36 -11.16
C GLN A 243 -13.72 -18.77 -12.43
N ASP A 244 -14.63 -19.73 -12.31
CA ASP A 244 -15.46 -20.20 -13.42
C ASP A 244 -16.39 -19.12 -13.97
N GLY A 245 -16.81 -19.28 -15.23
CA GLY A 245 -17.78 -18.42 -15.90
C GLY A 245 -17.16 -17.36 -16.80
N LYS A 246 -18.04 -16.64 -17.52
CA LYS A 246 -17.63 -15.62 -18.50
C LYS A 246 -17.56 -14.21 -17.92
N SER A 247 -18.23 -13.99 -16.80
CA SER A 247 -18.20 -12.72 -16.08
C SER A 247 -16.89 -12.55 -15.32
N GLY A 248 -16.47 -11.31 -15.13
CA GLY A 248 -15.29 -10.98 -14.36
C GLY A 248 -15.33 -9.58 -13.79
N ALA A 249 -14.34 -9.25 -12.97
CA ALA A 249 -14.23 -7.94 -12.38
C ALA A 249 -12.79 -7.42 -12.48
N LEU A 250 -12.65 -6.20 -13.01
CA LEU A 250 -11.41 -5.46 -12.94
C LEU A 250 -11.45 -4.59 -11.68
N ASN A 251 -10.49 -4.82 -10.79
CA ASN A 251 -10.20 -3.86 -9.74
C ASN A 251 -9.30 -2.76 -10.32
N THR A 252 -9.36 -1.55 -9.75
CA THR A 252 -8.39 -0.49 -9.99
C THR A 252 -8.07 0.16 -8.67
N TRP A 253 -6.78 0.25 -8.37
CA TRP A 253 -6.28 0.91 -7.17
C TRP A 253 -5.76 2.31 -7.48
N PHE A 254 -5.98 3.20 -6.52
CA PHE A 254 -5.57 4.59 -6.57
C PHE A 254 -4.88 4.94 -5.25
N GLY A 255 -3.84 5.76 -5.31
CA GLY A 255 -3.14 6.24 -4.13
C GLY A 255 -3.05 7.76 -4.05
N GLY A 256 -2.32 8.23 -3.05
CA GLY A 256 -2.04 9.63 -2.82
C GLY A 256 -3.30 10.47 -2.60
N HIS A 257 -3.20 11.76 -2.91
CA HIS A 257 -4.32 12.68 -2.85
C HIS A 257 -5.48 12.28 -3.78
N PHE A 258 -5.20 11.55 -4.86
CA PHE A 258 -6.23 11.04 -5.77
C PHE A 258 -7.07 9.93 -5.14
N GLY A 259 -6.45 9.02 -4.38
CA GLY A 259 -7.14 7.94 -3.67
C GLY A 259 -8.22 8.43 -2.70
N LYS A 260 -8.09 9.64 -2.15
CA LYS A 260 -9.10 10.30 -1.28
C LYS A 260 -10.37 10.72 -2.03
N LYS A 261 -10.29 10.87 -3.36
CA LYS A 261 -11.33 11.49 -4.20
C LYS A 261 -12.04 10.49 -5.11
N VAL A 262 -11.91 9.19 -4.83
CA VAL A 262 -12.66 8.18 -5.59
C VAL A 262 -14.15 8.39 -5.38
N ASP A 263 -14.84 8.70 -6.47
CA ASP A 263 -16.26 8.99 -6.52
C ASP A 263 -16.95 8.24 -7.68
N LYS A 264 -18.24 8.50 -7.88
CA LYS A 264 -19.01 7.85 -8.96
C LYS A 264 -18.61 8.34 -10.35
N ASP A 265 -18.10 9.56 -10.49
CA ASP A 265 -17.68 10.10 -11.78
C ASP A 265 -16.43 9.36 -12.31
N LEU A 266 -15.66 8.76 -11.40
CA LEU A 266 -14.53 7.89 -11.74
C LEU A 266 -14.93 6.63 -12.50
N ILE A 267 -16.17 6.14 -12.34
CA ILE A 267 -16.68 4.97 -13.08
C ILE A 267 -16.63 5.28 -14.58
N GLN A 268 -17.23 6.40 -15.00
CA GLN A 268 -17.29 6.79 -16.40
C GLN A 268 -15.88 6.99 -16.98
N LYS A 269 -15.00 7.68 -16.26
CA LYS A 269 -13.60 7.90 -16.69
C LYS A 269 -12.81 6.59 -16.84
N THR A 270 -13.05 5.63 -15.93
CA THR A 270 -12.39 4.32 -15.96
C THR A 270 -12.94 3.47 -17.12
N LEU A 271 -14.25 3.51 -17.37
CA LEU A 271 -14.87 2.85 -18.52
C LEU A 271 -14.39 3.44 -19.86
N GLU A 272 -14.24 4.76 -19.96
CA GLU A 272 -13.65 5.42 -21.13
C GLU A 272 -12.20 5.00 -21.34
N PHE A 273 -11.42 4.90 -20.26
CA PHE A 273 -10.06 4.40 -20.33
C PHE A 273 -10.00 2.95 -20.79
N TYR A 274 -10.79 2.05 -20.19
CA TYR A 274 -10.85 0.66 -20.62
C TYR A 274 -11.25 0.55 -22.09
N ASN A 275 -12.12 1.42 -22.61
CA ASN A 275 -12.48 1.44 -24.02
C ASN A 275 -11.34 1.89 -24.95
N LYS A 276 -10.41 2.72 -24.46
CA LYS A 276 -9.20 3.09 -25.21
C LYS A 276 -8.20 1.94 -25.29
N VAL A 277 -8.09 1.13 -24.23
CA VAL A 277 -7.17 -0.03 -24.18
C VAL A 277 -7.77 -1.24 -24.90
N TRP A 278 -9.03 -1.54 -24.62
CA TRP A 278 -9.83 -2.61 -25.21
C TRP A 278 -11.08 -2.02 -25.85
N PRO A 279 -11.04 -1.75 -27.16
CA PRO A 279 -12.19 -1.23 -27.90
C PRO A 279 -13.46 -2.04 -27.66
N GLU A 280 -14.57 -1.33 -27.52
CA GLU A 280 -15.91 -1.87 -27.25
C GLU A 280 -16.10 -2.52 -25.86
N SER A 281 -15.13 -2.39 -24.93
CA SER A 281 -15.23 -2.98 -23.60
C SER A 281 -16.45 -2.50 -22.78
N GLN A 282 -16.93 -1.28 -23.05
CA GLN A 282 -18.07 -0.69 -22.34
C GLN A 282 -19.37 -1.49 -22.51
N GLN A 283 -19.55 -2.20 -23.63
CA GLN A 283 -20.76 -2.99 -23.87
C GLN A 283 -20.92 -4.16 -22.88
N TYR A 284 -19.83 -4.57 -22.24
CA TYR A 284 -19.80 -5.68 -21.29
C TYR A 284 -20.00 -5.23 -19.84
N TYR A 285 -20.01 -3.92 -19.57
CA TYR A 285 -20.14 -3.40 -18.21
C TYR A 285 -21.51 -3.72 -17.61
N THR A 286 -21.50 -4.22 -16.37
CA THR A 286 -22.70 -4.51 -15.59
C THR A 286 -22.70 -3.65 -14.33
N ASN A 287 -23.72 -2.79 -14.19
CA ASN A 287 -23.97 -1.98 -13.00
C ASN A 287 -24.54 -2.83 -11.85
#